data_AF-A0A9Q0LL77-F1
#
_entry.id   AF-A0A9Q0LL77-F1
#
_cell.length_a   1.000
_cell.length_b   1.000
_cell.length_c   1.000
_cell.angle_alpha   90.00
_cell.angle_beta   90.00
_cell.angle_gamma   90.00
#
_symmetry.space_group_name_H-M   'P 1'
#
loop_
_entity.id
_entity.type
_entity.pdbx_description
1 polymer ?
#
loop_
_entity_poly.entity_id
_entity_poly.type
_entity_poly.pdbx_seq_one_letter_code
_entity_poly.pdbx_strand_id
1 'polypeptide(L)'
;MEFEFKFEQKIESENEIISYDSDSDSDSDDEKNSLFKNFKPIFKKKEERQQPSIEEIEKQEEEELRRKQERENERKIEVQKQVESLLEAEDLREKKGGEDENGNYQQENFFIDKDELFNQEEEKEKWKIRELLRIKKEKEEETSYKREQLEIKRRRKMNEEEKLKEDEKLEIGKFAKQKEKQKWAFLQVYRHKGVFFQDEDNPIIQRDISAPTERDIFDKSLLPKVLQVKNMGKKGRSKWTHLTDQDTTYLKDEKYSIQENNFLFPKSNKNDNLENQFKNQIENQKEKEKEEEEEKEKKKIQQKYLYNYRRGGDGNLEKPSKRKN
;
A
#
# COMPACT_ATOMS: atom_id res chain seq x y z
N MET A 1 1.64 -37.21 -54.16
CA MET A 1 2.94 -36.57 -54.38
C MET A 1 3.37 -35.99 -53.05
N GLU A 2 4.05 -36.82 -52.28
CA GLU A 2 4.80 -36.41 -51.10
C GLU A 2 5.95 -35.52 -51.57
N PHE A 3 6.10 -34.35 -50.98
CA PHE A 3 7.28 -33.52 -51.20
C PHE A 3 7.86 -33.16 -49.83
N GLU A 4 8.78 -34.01 -49.40
CA GLU A 4 9.73 -33.72 -48.33
C GLU A 4 10.56 -32.50 -48.76
N PHE A 5 10.59 -31.46 -47.92
CA PHE A 5 11.58 -30.41 -48.04
C PHE A 5 12.44 -30.39 -46.77
N LYS A 6 13.54 -31.14 -46.83
CA LYS A 6 14.68 -31.01 -45.92
C LYS A 6 15.32 -29.64 -46.11
N PHE A 7 15.43 -28.87 -45.04
CA PHE A 7 16.38 -27.75 -45.00
C PHE A 7 17.32 -27.95 -43.82
N GLU A 8 18.54 -28.36 -44.14
CA GLU A 8 19.67 -28.47 -43.22
C GLU A 8 20.20 -27.10 -42.82
N GLN A 9 20.71 -27.07 -41.59
CA GLN A 9 21.40 -25.97 -40.92
C GLN A 9 22.65 -25.50 -41.67
N LYS A 10 22.81 -24.18 -41.82
CA LYS A 10 24.14 -23.56 -41.85
C LYS A 10 24.14 -22.29 -41.00
N ILE A 11 24.91 -22.36 -39.93
CA ILE A 11 25.25 -21.26 -39.03
C ILE A 11 26.30 -20.39 -39.74
N GLU A 12 26.03 -19.10 -39.90
CA GLU A 12 27.07 -18.11 -40.13
C GLU A 12 26.81 -16.90 -39.23
N SER A 13 27.78 -16.73 -38.33
CA SER A 13 28.08 -15.60 -37.47
C SER A 13 27.74 -14.21 -38.02
N GLU A 14 26.99 -13.45 -37.23
CA GLU A 14 27.16 -11.99 -37.07
C GLU A 14 26.62 -11.60 -35.68
N ASN A 15 27.52 -11.63 -34.69
CA ASN A 15 27.28 -11.03 -33.39
C ASN A 15 27.51 -9.51 -33.52
N GLU A 16 26.48 -8.76 -33.89
CA GLU A 16 26.47 -7.33 -33.65
C GLU A 16 26.30 -7.08 -32.14
N ILE A 17 27.43 -6.78 -31.52
CA ILE A 17 27.52 -6.25 -30.16
C ILE A 17 27.00 -4.81 -30.23
N ILE A 18 25.73 -4.62 -29.89
CA ILE A 18 25.17 -3.28 -29.64
C ILE A 18 25.69 -2.84 -28.26
N SER A 19 26.85 -2.18 -28.28
CA SER A 19 27.37 -1.38 -27.18
C SER A 19 26.59 -0.08 -27.13
N TYR A 20 25.55 -0.01 -26.29
CA TYR A 20 24.89 1.25 -25.96
C TYR A 20 25.73 1.96 -24.88
N ASP A 21 26.80 2.60 -25.33
CA ASP A 21 27.45 3.69 -24.60
C ASP A 21 27.05 4.97 -25.34
N SER A 22 26.04 5.65 -24.81
CA SER A 22 25.52 6.90 -25.34
C SER A 22 25.42 7.88 -24.18
N ASP A 23 26.57 8.40 -23.76
CA ASP A 23 26.66 9.73 -23.16
C ASP A 23 26.19 10.75 -24.21
N SER A 24 24.91 11.09 -24.14
CA SER A 24 24.32 12.22 -24.85
C SER A 24 23.80 13.18 -23.79
N ASP A 25 24.67 14.10 -23.35
CA ASP A 25 24.27 15.36 -22.74
C ASP A 25 23.41 16.13 -23.76
N SER A 26 22.09 15.97 -23.65
CA SER A 26 21.09 16.77 -24.37
C SER A 26 20.34 17.60 -23.35
N ASP A 27 20.86 18.80 -23.11
CA ASP A 27 20.27 19.88 -22.35
C ASP A 27 19.04 20.43 -23.09
N SER A 28 17.84 19.89 -22.85
CA SER A 28 16.56 20.55 -23.17
C SER A 28 15.36 19.80 -22.56
N ASP A 29 14.49 20.55 -21.88
CA ASP A 29 13.17 20.19 -21.31
C ASP A 29 13.12 19.56 -19.90
N ASP A 30 13.71 20.28 -18.94
CA ASP A 30 13.71 19.92 -17.52
C ASP A 30 12.75 20.78 -16.66
N GLU A 31 11.45 20.85 -17.03
CA GLU A 31 10.43 21.56 -16.23
C GLU A 31 9.51 20.64 -15.40
N LYS A 32 9.61 19.30 -15.51
CA LYS A 32 8.69 18.38 -14.79
C LYS A 32 9.35 17.29 -13.94
N ASN A 33 10.67 17.12 -13.99
CA ASN A 33 11.38 16.12 -13.16
C ASN A 33 12.25 16.70 -12.03
N SER A 34 12.22 18.03 -11.81
CA SER A 34 12.84 18.68 -10.66
C SER A 34 12.00 18.59 -9.37
N LEU A 35 11.26 17.48 -9.12
CA LEU A 35 10.55 17.32 -7.84
C LEU A 35 11.48 16.88 -6.69
N PHE A 36 12.65 16.34 -7.01
CA PHE A 36 13.67 15.97 -6.02
C PHE A 36 15.03 16.56 -6.41
N LYS A 37 15.07 17.88 -6.59
CA LYS A 37 16.34 18.60 -6.52
C LYS A 37 16.86 18.39 -5.09
N ASN A 38 17.88 17.53 -4.94
CA ASN A 38 18.50 17.29 -3.64
C ASN A 38 19.00 18.63 -3.10
N PHE A 39 18.21 19.23 -2.19
CA PHE A 39 18.56 20.50 -1.57
C PHE A 39 19.81 20.26 -0.73
N LYS A 40 20.88 20.96 -1.07
CA LYS A 40 22.09 21.01 -0.25
C LYS A 40 21.66 21.40 1.17
N PRO A 41 22.07 20.68 2.22
CA PRO A 41 21.71 21.07 3.57
C PRO A 41 22.27 22.46 3.87
N ILE A 42 21.39 23.43 4.07
CA ILE A 42 21.75 24.79 4.50
C ILE A 42 21.63 24.83 6.01
N PHE A 43 22.70 25.22 6.69
CA PHE A 43 22.71 25.36 8.13
C PHE A 43 21.85 26.56 8.55
N LYS A 44 20.71 26.29 9.21
CA LYS A 44 19.83 27.32 9.78
C LYS A 44 20.20 27.63 11.23
N LYS A 45 19.95 28.88 11.66
CA LYS A 45 20.16 29.31 13.06
C LYS A 45 19.26 28.52 14.01
N LYS A 46 19.61 28.45 15.30
CA LYS A 46 18.89 27.62 16.30
C LYS A 46 17.42 28.01 16.44
N GLU A 47 17.11 29.30 16.31
CA GLU A 47 15.75 29.84 16.37
C GLU A 47 14.90 29.42 15.17
N GLU A 48 15.51 29.36 13.97
CA GLU A 48 14.87 28.93 12.72
C GLU A 48 14.72 27.40 12.59
N ARG A 49 15.36 26.64 13.50
CA ARG A 49 15.25 25.18 13.58
C ARG A 49 14.17 24.70 14.55
N GLN A 50 13.50 25.61 15.26
CA GLN A 50 12.36 25.22 16.09
C GLN A 50 11.26 24.69 15.17
N GLN A 51 10.90 23.43 15.36
CA GLN A 51 9.75 22.87 14.67
C GLN A 51 8.49 23.49 15.27
N PRO A 52 7.54 23.97 14.44
CA PRO A 52 6.26 24.45 14.94
C PRO A 52 5.60 23.34 15.76
N SER A 53 4.89 23.75 16.80
CA SER A 53 4.12 22.80 17.62
C SER A 53 3.10 22.07 16.76
N ILE A 54 2.73 20.84 17.15
CA ILE A 54 1.75 20.02 16.43
C ILE A 54 0.43 20.81 16.23
N GLU A 55 0.05 21.63 17.21
CA GLU A 55 -1.13 22.50 17.15
C GLU A 55 -1.03 23.63 16.11
N GLU A 56 0.16 24.18 15.89
CA GLU A 56 0.39 25.20 14.86
C GLU A 56 0.37 24.59 13.45
N ILE A 57 0.85 23.36 13.29
CA ILE A 57 0.77 22.61 12.04
C ILE A 57 -0.69 22.30 11.72
N GLU A 58 -1.46 21.80 12.69
CA GLU A 58 -2.90 21.51 12.49
C GLU A 58 -3.70 22.77 12.13
N LYS A 59 -3.43 23.91 12.77
CA LYS A 59 -4.07 25.19 12.43
C LYS A 59 -3.72 25.68 11.02
N GLN A 60 -2.46 25.54 10.61
CA GLN A 60 -2.03 25.92 9.25
C GLN A 60 -2.68 25.02 8.20
N GLU A 61 -2.76 23.71 8.44
CA GLU A 61 -3.44 22.77 7.55
C GLU A 61 -4.95 23.06 7.45
N GLU A 62 -5.61 23.42 8.55
CA GLU A 62 -7.03 23.80 8.56
C GLU A 62 -7.29 25.11 7.81
N GLU A 63 -6.42 26.11 7.97
CA GLU A 63 -6.51 27.38 7.24
C GLU A 63 -6.28 27.20 5.74
N GLU A 64 -5.31 26.38 5.33
CA GLU A 64 -5.08 26.04 3.93
C GLU A 64 -6.27 25.28 3.31
N LEU A 65 -6.86 24.34 4.05
CA LEU A 65 -8.05 23.62 3.62
C LEU A 65 -9.23 24.58 3.40
N ARG A 66 -9.44 25.52 4.32
CA ARG A 66 -10.50 26.54 4.22
C ARG A 66 -10.30 27.43 2.99
N ARG A 67 -9.07 27.90 2.76
CA ARG A 67 -8.73 28.72 1.59
C ARG A 67 -8.91 27.96 0.27
N LYS A 68 -8.65 26.66 0.26
CA LYS A 68 -8.88 25.80 -0.91
C LYS A 68 -10.37 25.60 -1.19
N GLN A 69 -11.18 25.41 -0.16
CA GLN A 69 -12.65 25.31 -0.28
C GLN A 69 -13.27 26.61 -0.79
N GLU A 70 -12.81 27.76 -0.29
CA GLU A 70 -13.27 29.09 -0.74
C GLU A 70 -13.00 29.29 -2.24
N ARG A 71 -11.78 29.00 -2.71
CA ARG A 71 -11.42 29.07 -4.13
C ARG A 71 -12.26 28.12 -5.00
N GLU A 72 -12.57 26.94 -4.48
CA GLU A 72 -13.42 25.98 -5.21
C GLU A 72 -14.87 26.47 -5.31
N ASN A 73 -15.40 27.09 -4.24
CA ASN A 73 -16.72 27.69 -4.23
C ASN A 73 -16.81 28.90 -5.16
N GLU A 74 -15.79 29.78 -5.17
CA GLU A 74 -15.68 30.87 -6.14
C GLU A 74 -15.72 30.34 -7.58
N ARG A 75 -14.94 29.28 -7.88
CA ARG A 75 -14.96 28.66 -9.21
C ARG A 75 -16.33 28.08 -9.57
N LYS A 76 -17.04 27.49 -8.61
CA LYS A 76 -18.41 26.97 -8.83
C LYS A 76 -19.40 28.10 -9.13
N ILE A 77 -19.31 29.21 -8.41
CA ILE A 77 -20.15 30.40 -8.63
C ILE A 77 -19.86 31.03 -10.01
N GLU A 78 -18.58 31.13 -10.38
CA GLU A 78 -18.15 31.62 -11.70
C GLU A 78 -18.74 30.77 -12.83
N VAL A 79 -18.63 29.43 -12.72
CA VAL A 79 -19.18 28.50 -13.71
C VAL A 79 -20.72 28.60 -13.76
N GLN A 80 -21.40 28.72 -12.62
CA GLN A 80 -22.85 28.89 -12.58
C GLN A 80 -23.29 30.17 -13.31
N LYS A 81 -22.61 31.30 -13.08
CA LYS A 81 -22.90 32.57 -13.78
C LYS A 81 -22.66 32.46 -15.28
N GLN A 82 -21.60 31.78 -15.71
CA GLN A 82 -21.32 31.57 -17.14
C GLN A 82 -22.44 30.74 -17.79
N VAL A 83 -22.90 29.67 -17.13
CA VAL A 83 -24.03 28.85 -17.61
C VAL A 83 -25.32 29.66 -17.67
N GLU A 84 -25.64 30.44 -16.63
CA GLU A 84 -26.83 31.29 -16.59
C GLU A 84 -26.81 32.33 -17.74
N SER A 85 -25.66 32.95 -17.99
CA SER A 85 -25.51 33.89 -19.11
C SER A 85 -25.68 33.23 -20.50
N LEU A 86 -25.29 31.96 -20.63
CA LEU A 86 -25.48 31.20 -21.86
C LEU A 86 -26.95 30.81 -22.07
N LEU A 87 -27.65 30.41 -21.01
CA LEU A 87 -29.09 30.15 -21.07
C LEU A 87 -29.87 31.42 -21.45
N GLU A 88 -29.55 32.55 -20.84
CA GLU A 88 -30.21 33.81 -21.15
C GLU A 88 -29.94 34.25 -22.61
N ALA A 89 -28.73 34.02 -23.12
CA ALA A 89 -28.40 34.27 -24.52
C ALA A 89 -29.16 33.36 -25.49
N GLU A 90 -29.41 32.11 -25.11
CA GLU A 90 -30.20 31.15 -25.90
C GLU A 90 -31.69 31.53 -25.92
N ASP A 91 -32.27 31.86 -24.77
CA ASP A 91 -33.67 32.34 -24.65
C ASP A 91 -33.91 33.61 -25.47
N LEU A 92 -32.93 34.52 -25.53
CA LEU A 92 -32.99 35.72 -26.37
C LEU A 92 -32.87 35.41 -27.88
N ARG A 93 -32.13 34.36 -28.26
CA ARG A 93 -32.04 33.89 -29.65
C ARG A 93 -33.33 33.21 -30.09
N GLU A 94 -33.95 32.41 -29.23
CA GLU A 94 -35.28 31.83 -29.51
C GLU A 94 -36.36 32.92 -29.65
N LYS A 95 -36.36 33.91 -28.75
CA LYS A 95 -37.34 35.02 -28.82
C LYS A 95 -37.14 35.92 -30.04
N LYS A 96 -35.90 36.19 -30.45
CA LYS A 96 -35.60 36.96 -31.68
C LYS A 96 -35.78 36.15 -32.97
N GLY A 97 -35.63 34.83 -32.91
CA GLY A 97 -35.88 33.94 -34.05
C GLY A 97 -37.35 33.67 -34.33
N GLY A 98 -38.27 34.23 -33.52
CA GLY A 98 -39.72 34.03 -33.65
C GLY A 98 -40.47 35.07 -34.50
N GLU A 99 -39.83 36.14 -34.98
CA GLU A 99 -40.54 37.26 -35.64
C GLU A 99 -40.21 37.46 -37.13
N ASP A 100 -39.31 36.68 -37.74
CA ASP A 100 -39.04 36.74 -39.18
C ASP A 100 -39.80 35.63 -39.95
N GLU A 101 -41.00 35.99 -40.41
CA GLU A 101 -41.60 35.68 -41.72
C GLU A 101 -41.33 34.32 -42.40
N ASN A 102 -42.36 33.46 -42.43
CA ASN A 102 -42.80 32.65 -43.58
C ASN A 102 -41.72 31.94 -44.44
N GLY A 103 -40.75 31.28 -43.80
CA GLY A 103 -39.93 30.26 -44.44
C GLY A 103 -40.66 28.92 -44.48
N ASN A 104 -41.15 28.55 -45.66
CA ASN A 104 -41.73 27.25 -46.04
C ASN A 104 -40.90 26.04 -45.56
N TYR A 105 -41.03 25.65 -44.29
CA TYR A 105 -40.63 24.31 -43.86
C TYR A 105 -41.74 23.36 -44.31
N GLN A 106 -41.58 22.87 -45.53
CA GLN A 106 -42.22 21.62 -45.91
C GLN A 106 -41.83 20.60 -44.84
N GLN A 107 -42.80 20.23 -43.99
CA GLN A 107 -42.78 18.94 -43.33
C GLN A 107 -42.81 17.89 -44.45
N GLU A 108 -41.65 17.63 -45.04
CA GLU A 108 -41.38 16.33 -45.59
C GLU A 108 -41.52 15.39 -44.40
N ASN A 109 -42.70 14.78 -44.30
CA ASN A 109 -42.89 13.55 -43.56
C ASN A 109 -41.95 12.52 -44.20
N PHE A 110 -40.67 12.59 -43.83
CA PHE A 110 -39.79 11.45 -43.87
C PHE A 110 -40.50 10.41 -42.99
N PHE A 111 -41.18 9.48 -43.65
CA PHE A 111 -41.55 8.21 -43.07
C PHE A 111 -40.22 7.53 -42.71
N ILE A 112 -39.66 7.92 -41.56
CA ILE A 112 -38.63 7.16 -40.88
C ILE A 112 -39.35 5.87 -40.54
N ASP A 113 -38.90 4.75 -41.12
CA ASP A 113 -39.43 3.45 -40.77
C ASP A 113 -39.36 3.32 -39.26
N LYS A 114 -40.48 2.96 -38.61
CA LYS A 114 -40.57 2.90 -37.14
C LYS A 114 -39.49 2.00 -36.53
N ASP A 115 -38.98 1.06 -37.31
CA ASP A 115 -37.88 0.15 -36.97
C ASP A 115 -36.50 0.86 -36.91
N GLU A 116 -36.25 1.90 -37.73
CA GLU A 116 -35.03 2.73 -37.65
C GLU A 116 -35.04 3.68 -36.44
N LEU A 117 -36.21 4.21 -36.08
CA LEU A 117 -36.36 5.09 -34.91
C LEU A 117 -36.19 4.30 -33.58
N PHE A 118 -36.69 3.06 -33.54
CA PHE A 118 -36.50 2.16 -32.40
C PHE A 118 -35.02 1.79 -32.20
N ASN A 119 -34.29 1.54 -33.29
CA ASN A 119 -32.85 1.34 -33.25
C ASN A 119 -32.10 2.59 -32.75
N GLN A 120 -32.52 3.79 -33.16
CA GLN A 120 -31.88 5.03 -32.71
C GLN A 120 -32.10 5.30 -31.21
N GLU A 121 -33.26 4.95 -30.68
CA GLU A 121 -33.56 5.07 -29.25
C GLU A 121 -32.73 4.07 -28.43
N GLU A 122 -32.65 2.82 -28.85
CA GLU A 122 -31.76 1.82 -28.23
C GLU A 122 -30.27 2.22 -28.30
N GLU A 123 -29.82 2.80 -29.42
CA GLU A 123 -28.44 3.28 -29.55
C GLU A 123 -28.14 4.45 -28.62
N LYS A 124 -29.11 5.37 -28.45
CA LYS A 124 -29.02 6.47 -27.48
C LYS A 124 -28.97 5.94 -26.04
N GLU A 125 -29.74 4.91 -25.72
CA GLU A 125 -29.68 4.24 -24.42
C GLU A 125 -28.33 3.53 -24.21
N LYS A 126 -27.84 2.79 -25.21
CA LYS A 126 -26.51 2.15 -25.17
C LYS A 126 -25.38 3.18 -25.05
N TRP A 127 -25.52 4.35 -25.67
CA TRP A 127 -24.59 5.47 -25.49
C TRP A 127 -24.68 6.04 -24.06
N LYS A 128 -25.89 6.28 -23.55
CA LYS A 128 -26.12 6.77 -22.18
C LYS A 128 -25.54 5.82 -21.14
N ILE A 129 -25.70 4.51 -21.32
CA ILE A 129 -25.11 3.49 -20.44
C ILE A 129 -23.58 3.57 -20.47
N ARG A 130 -22.96 3.66 -21.66
CA ARG A 130 -21.50 3.83 -21.78
C ARG A 130 -21.02 5.10 -21.09
N GLU A 131 -21.74 6.21 -21.25
CA GLU A 131 -21.39 7.48 -20.63
C GLU A 131 -21.54 7.43 -19.10
N LEU A 132 -22.63 6.84 -18.60
CA LEU A 132 -22.80 6.61 -17.17
C LEU A 132 -21.72 5.68 -16.60
N LEU A 133 -21.26 4.67 -17.36
CA LEU A 133 -20.15 3.81 -16.94
C LEU A 133 -18.82 4.57 -16.88
N ARG A 134 -18.56 5.51 -17.79
CA ARG A 134 -17.37 6.39 -17.72
C ARG A 134 -17.39 7.26 -16.49
N ILE A 135 -18.50 7.96 -16.25
CA ILE A 135 -18.70 8.81 -15.06
C ILE A 135 -18.57 7.96 -13.78
N LYS A 136 -19.15 6.76 -13.78
CA LYS A 136 -19.04 5.83 -12.65
C LYS A 136 -17.59 5.45 -12.41
N LYS A 137 -16.82 5.09 -13.45
CA LYS A 137 -15.41 4.70 -13.33
C LYS A 137 -14.58 5.85 -12.75
N GLU A 138 -14.73 7.06 -13.27
CA GLU A 138 -14.02 8.25 -12.77
C GLU A 138 -14.35 8.52 -11.29
N LYS A 139 -15.64 8.43 -10.93
CA LYS A 139 -16.07 8.60 -9.54
C LYS A 139 -15.57 7.48 -8.63
N GLU A 140 -15.55 6.25 -9.12
CA GLU A 140 -15.04 5.10 -8.39
C GLU A 140 -13.54 5.24 -8.12
N GLU A 141 -12.74 5.63 -9.11
CA GLU A 141 -11.31 5.94 -8.98
C GLU A 141 -11.06 7.08 -7.98
N GLU A 142 -11.86 8.14 -8.00
CA GLU A 142 -11.74 9.23 -7.03
C GLU A 142 -12.07 8.74 -5.60
N THR A 143 -13.12 7.93 -5.46
CA THR A 143 -13.52 7.39 -4.15
C THR A 143 -12.54 6.35 -3.62
N SER A 144 -11.94 5.51 -4.48
CA SER A 144 -10.91 4.56 -4.08
C SER A 144 -9.66 5.29 -3.62
N TYR A 145 -9.22 6.31 -4.36
CA TYR A 145 -8.11 7.16 -3.95
C TYR A 145 -8.38 7.85 -2.60
N LYS A 146 -9.56 8.44 -2.40
CA LYS A 146 -9.94 9.04 -1.10
C LYS A 146 -9.95 8.00 0.02
N ARG A 147 -10.45 6.79 -0.24
CA ARG A 147 -10.45 5.68 0.73
C ARG A 147 -9.04 5.25 1.12
N GLU A 148 -8.14 5.10 0.14
CA GLU A 148 -6.73 4.78 0.37
C GLU A 148 -6.04 5.87 1.18
N GLN A 149 -6.25 7.14 0.87
CA GLN A 149 -5.69 8.26 1.63
C GLN A 149 -6.19 8.30 3.07
N LEU A 150 -7.49 8.06 3.29
CA LEU A 150 -8.06 7.96 4.64
C LEU A 150 -7.48 6.78 5.42
N GLU A 151 -7.28 5.63 4.77
CA GLU A 151 -6.68 4.46 5.42
C GLU A 151 -5.21 4.69 5.76
N ILE A 152 -4.44 5.33 4.87
CA ILE A 152 -3.05 5.74 5.15
C ILE A 152 -3.03 6.70 6.35
N LYS A 153 -3.92 7.70 6.39
CA LYS A 153 -4.02 8.63 7.52
C LYS A 153 -4.42 7.93 8.81
N ARG A 154 -5.41 7.02 8.75
CA ARG A 154 -5.83 6.17 9.88
C ARG A 154 -4.63 5.41 10.43
N ARG A 155 -3.94 4.65 9.57
CA ARG A 155 -2.76 3.85 9.96
C ARG A 155 -1.59 4.71 10.44
N ARG A 156 -1.42 5.94 9.96
CA ARG A 156 -0.43 6.88 10.50
C ARG A 156 -0.77 7.32 11.93
N LYS A 157 -2.06 7.58 12.21
CA LYS A 157 -2.55 8.01 13.53
C LYS A 157 -2.63 6.89 14.58
N MET A 158 -2.78 5.63 14.16
CA MET A 158 -2.81 4.47 15.07
C MET A 158 -1.49 4.32 15.86
N ASN A 159 -1.58 3.72 17.04
CA ASN A 159 -0.40 3.38 17.86
C ASN A 159 0.35 2.15 17.30
N GLU A 160 1.62 1.99 17.67
CA GLU A 160 2.49 0.91 17.17
C GLU A 160 1.99 -0.50 17.57
N GLU A 161 1.50 -0.67 18.79
CA GLU A 161 0.96 -1.95 19.26
C GLU A 161 -0.31 -2.37 18.51
N GLU A 162 -1.16 -1.40 18.16
CA GLU A 162 -2.39 -1.65 17.39
C GLU A 162 -2.06 -1.95 15.93
N LYS A 163 -1.06 -1.28 15.34
CA LYS A 163 -0.54 -1.60 13.99
C LYS A 163 -0.02 -3.02 13.92
N LEU A 164 0.76 -3.46 14.91
CA LEU A 164 1.29 -4.82 14.94
C LEU A 164 0.17 -5.87 14.98
N LYS A 165 -0.85 -5.66 15.82
CA LYS A 165 -2.02 -6.55 15.91
C LYS A 165 -2.83 -6.58 14.61
N GLU A 166 -3.03 -5.44 13.95
CA GLU A 166 -3.70 -5.39 12.64
C GLU A 166 -2.87 -6.10 11.56
N ASP A 167 -1.55 -5.92 11.55
CA ASP A 167 -0.64 -6.56 10.59
C ASP A 167 -0.60 -8.09 10.78
N GLU A 168 -0.61 -8.56 12.03
CA GLU A 168 -0.73 -9.99 12.36
C GLU A 168 -2.05 -10.59 11.87
N LYS A 169 -3.16 -9.84 12.01
CA LYS A 169 -4.50 -10.24 11.57
C LYS A 169 -4.63 -10.25 10.05
N LEU A 170 -4.07 -9.26 9.37
CA LEU A 170 -4.07 -9.14 7.91
C LEU A 170 -3.06 -10.09 7.24
N GLU A 171 -2.30 -10.85 8.04
CA GLU A 171 -1.27 -11.77 7.57
C GLU A 171 -0.24 -11.11 6.65
N ILE A 172 -0.03 -9.79 6.82
CA ILE A 172 0.89 -9.01 6.02
C ILE A 172 2.30 -9.59 6.24
N GLY A 173 2.85 -10.19 5.18
CA GLY A 173 4.14 -10.87 5.22
C GLY A 173 4.10 -12.40 5.43
N LYS A 174 2.95 -13.02 5.72
CA LYS A 174 2.85 -14.50 5.72
C LYS A 174 2.87 -15.06 4.30
N PHE A 175 2.21 -14.41 3.34
CA PHE A 175 2.26 -14.81 1.92
C PHE A 175 3.69 -14.80 1.34
N ALA A 176 4.54 -13.87 1.80
CA ALA A 176 5.96 -13.85 1.42
C ALA A 176 6.77 -14.99 2.05
N LYS A 177 6.34 -15.48 3.22
CA LYS A 177 7.00 -16.56 3.98
C LYS A 177 6.49 -17.97 3.61
N GLN A 178 5.27 -18.10 3.11
CA GLN A 178 4.62 -19.39 2.85
C GLN A 178 5.05 -20.06 1.54
N LYS A 179 5.69 -19.35 0.61
CA LYS A 179 6.20 -19.98 -0.61
C LYS A 179 7.43 -20.80 -0.26
N GLU A 180 7.25 -22.11 -0.09
CA GLU A 180 8.37 -23.06 0.04
C GLU A 180 9.34 -22.82 -1.11
N LYS A 181 10.53 -22.31 -0.78
CA LYS A 181 11.56 -22.08 -1.79
C LYS A 181 12.05 -23.44 -2.24
N GLN A 182 11.87 -23.74 -3.52
CA GLN A 182 12.42 -24.95 -4.10
C GLN A 182 13.95 -24.95 -3.96
N LYS A 183 14.51 -26.12 -3.65
CA LYS A 183 15.95 -26.30 -3.57
C LYS A 183 16.51 -26.34 -5.00
N TRP A 184 17.38 -25.39 -5.32
CA TRP A 184 18.05 -25.34 -6.62
C TRP A 184 19.16 -26.39 -6.70
N ALA A 185 19.39 -26.90 -7.91
CA ALA A 185 20.52 -27.78 -8.20
C ALA A 185 21.85 -27.02 -8.12
N PHE A 186 22.95 -27.75 -7.86
CA PHE A 186 24.29 -27.18 -7.78
C PHE A 186 24.67 -26.49 -9.10
N LEU A 187 25.11 -25.23 -9.03
CA LEU A 187 25.41 -24.36 -10.19
C LEU A 187 24.24 -24.11 -11.17
N GLN A 188 23.00 -24.29 -10.73
CA GLN A 188 21.82 -23.92 -11.52
C GLN A 188 21.79 -22.42 -11.81
N VAL A 189 21.37 -22.05 -13.02
CA VAL A 189 21.26 -20.64 -13.39
C VAL A 189 19.95 -20.05 -12.86
N TYR A 190 20.07 -19.06 -11.97
CA TYR A 190 18.92 -18.27 -11.57
C TYR A 190 18.36 -17.46 -12.74
N ARG A 191 17.06 -17.60 -12.98
CA ARG A 191 16.29 -16.77 -13.92
C ARG A 191 15.38 -15.86 -13.10
N HIS A 192 15.58 -14.56 -13.22
CA HIS A 192 14.70 -13.58 -12.61
C HIS A 192 13.34 -13.59 -13.32
N LYS A 193 12.25 -13.42 -12.56
CA LYS A 193 10.87 -13.44 -13.07
C LYS A 193 10.52 -12.27 -14.01
N GLY A 194 11.39 -11.25 -14.05
CA GLY A 194 11.11 -9.97 -14.69
C GLY A 194 10.44 -9.01 -13.69
N VAL A 195 10.43 -7.71 -13.98
CA VAL A 195 9.74 -6.68 -13.15
C VAL A 195 8.48 -6.17 -13.83
N PHE A 196 8.43 -6.26 -15.16
CA PHE A 196 7.33 -5.78 -15.97
C PHE A 196 6.20 -6.80 -16.07
N PHE A 197 4.97 -6.30 -16.27
CA PHE A 197 3.76 -7.09 -16.52
C PHE A 197 3.43 -8.14 -15.45
N GLN A 198 3.75 -7.91 -14.17
CA GLN A 198 3.52 -8.87 -13.08
C GLN A 198 2.07 -8.94 -12.58
N ASP A 199 1.09 -8.74 -13.47
CA ASP A 199 -0.31 -8.79 -13.07
C ASP A 199 -0.67 -10.22 -12.64
N GLU A 200 -1.33 -10.34 -11.49
CA GLU A 200 -1.58 -11.62 -10.82
C GLU A 200 -2.45 -12.56 -11.67
N ASP A 201 -3.24 -12.00 -12.58
CA ASP A 201 -4.18 -12.72 -13.45
C ASP A 201 -3.50 -13.51 -14.57
N ASN A 202 -2.22 -13.26 -14.85
CA ASN A 202 -1.51 -13.92 -15.94
C ASN A 202 -1.01 -15.31 -15.53
N PRO A 203 -1.54 -16.41 -16.11
CA PRO A 203 -1.17 -17.77 -15.71
C PRO A 203 0.27 -18.14 -16.07
N ILE A 204 0.90 -17.41 -17.00
CA ILE A 204 2.30 -17.60 -17.38
C ILE A 204 3.24 -17.22 -16.21
N ILE A 205 2.85 -16.19 -15.46
CA ILE A 205 3.66 -15.57 -14.40
C ILE A 205 3.57 -16.39 -13.10
N GLN A 206 2.49 -17.15 -12.95
CA GLN A 206 2.30 -18.08 -11.84
C GLN A 206 3.10 -19.37 -12.00
N ARG A 207 3.68 -19.64 -13.18
CA ARG A 207 4.53 -20.80 -13.40
C ARG A 207 5.77 -20.75 -12.53
N ASP A 208 6.28 -21.93 -12.23
CA ASP A 208 7.54 -22.07 -11.54
C ASP A 208 8.72 -21.77 -12.49
N ILE A 209 9.47 -20.72 -12.17
CA ILE A 209 10.63 -20.25 -12.93
C ILE A 209 11.93 -20.81 -12.34
N SER A 210 11.86 -21.40 -11.14
CA SER A 210 13.00 -21.99 -10.44
C SER A 210 13.31 -23.41 -10.91
N ALA A 211 12.51 -23.99 -11.79
CA ALA A 211 12.72 -25.33 -12.31
C ALA A 211 14.06 -25.46 -13.06
N PRO A 212 14.77 -26.59 -12.95
CA PRO A 212 16.00 -26.83 -13.67
C PRO A 212 15.76 -26.80 -15.18
N THR A 213 16.55 -25.98 -15.88
CA THR A 213 16.54 -25.94 -17.36
C THR A 213 17.35 -27.12 -17.90
N GLU A 214 17.28 -27.39 -19.21
CA GLU A 214 18.05 -28.42 -19.91
C GLU A 214 19.54 -28.52 -19.51
N ARG A 215 20.20 -27.37 -19.32
CA ARG A 215 21.62 -27.28 -18.90
C ARG A 215 21.89 -27.66 -17.45
N ASP A 216 20.85 -27.78 -16.64
CA ASP A 216 20.87 -28.02 -15.19
C ASP A 216 20.20 -29.36 -14.84
N ILE A 217 19.82 -30.17 -15.82
CA ILE A 217 19.31 -31.54 -15.62
C ILE A 217 20.41 -32.46 -15.06
N PHE A 218 21.66 -32.24 -15.47
CA PHE A 218 22.80 -33.01 -14.99
C PHE A 218 23.30 -32.50 -13.64
N ASP A 219 23.57 -33.41 -12.71
CA ASP A 219 24.13 -33.06 -11.41
C ASP A 219 25.61 -32.67 -11.52
N LYS A 220 25.86 -31.36 -11.45
CA LYS A 220 27.20 -30.77 -11.56
C LYS A 220 28.07 -31.04 -10.33
N SER A 221 27.51 -31.57 -9.24
CA SER A 221 28.27 -31.93 -8.03
C SER A 221 29.24 -33.09 -8.29
N LEU A 222 28.91 -33.99 -9.23
CA LEU A 222 29.72 -35.14 -9.60
C LEU A 222 30.93 -34.77 -10.47
N LEU A 223 31.00 -33.52 -10.94
CA LEU A 223 32.12 -33.05 -11.76
C LEU A 223 33.38 -32.89 -10.91
N PRO A 224 34.58 -33.07 -11.48
CA PRO A 224 35.84 -32.70 -10.83
C PRO A 224 35.83 -31.24 -10.35
N LYS A 225 36.45 -30.95 -9.19
CA LYS A 225 36.41 -29.62 -8.54
C LYS A 225 36.79 -28.46 -9.48
N VAL A 226 37.72 -28.70 -10.41
CA VAL A 226 38.13 -27.70 -11.41
C VAL A 226 36.98 -27.30 -12.34
N LEU A 227 36.09 -28.24 -12.68
CA LEU A 227 34.92 -28.06 -13.54
C LEU A 227 33.66 -27.59 -12.79
N GLN A 228 33.66 -27.64 -11.46
CA GLN A 228 32.56 -27.18 -10.60
C GLN A 228 32.51 -25.65 -10.50
N VAL A 229 32.59 -24.95 -11.63
CA VAL A 229 32.54 -23.48 -11.67
C VAL A 229 31.63 -23.02 -12.80
N LYS A 230 30.99 -21.86 -12.63
CA LYS A 230 30.09 -21.32 -13.65
C LYS A 230 30.88 -20.86 -14.89
N ASN A 231 30.39 -21.23 -16.08
CA ASN A 231 30.97 -20.85 -17.37
C ASN A 231 32.42 -21.31 -17.60
N MET A 232 32.75 -22.56 -17.25
CA MET A 232 34.06 -23.15 -17.56
C MET A 232 34.45 -22.98 -19.04
N GLY A 233 35.71 -22.62 -19.29
CA GLY A 233 36.25 -22.43 -20.64
C GLY A 233 35.90 -21.10 -21.32
N LYS A 234 35.09 -20.23 -20.69
CA LYS A 234 34.75 -18.90 -21.23
C LYS A 234 35.61 -17.81 -20.63
N LYS A 235 35.86 -16.73 -21.39
CA LYS A 235 36.63 -15.54 -20.94
C LYS A 235 36.04 -14.87 -19.69
N GLY A 236 34.72 -14.99 -19.48
CA GLY A 236 33.99 -14.49 -18.31
C GLY A 236 33.66 -15.56 -17.25
N ARG A 237 34.51 -16.58 -17.10
CA ARG A 237 34.33 -17.63 -16.09
C ARG A 237 34.43 -17.03 -14.68
N SER A 238 33.50 -17.43 -13.79
CA SER A 238 33.61 -17.09 -12.37
C SER A 238 34.80 -17.82 -11.74
N LYS A 239 35.47 -17.22 -10.75
CA LYS A 239 36.47 -17.93 -9.93
C LYS A 239 35.81 -18.74 -8.81
N TRP A 240 34.60 -18.34 -8.43
CA TRP A 240 33.89 -18.79 -7.23
C TRP A 240 32.65 -19.62 -7.61
N THR A 241 32.29 -20.56 -6.73
CA THR A 241 31.18 -21.50 -6.95
C THR A 241 29.85 -20.91 -6.43
N HIS A 242 29.67 -20.88 -5.11
CA HIS A 242 28.52 -20.34 -4.40
C HIS A 242 28.98 -19.59 -3.14
N LEU A 243 28.13 -18.69 -2.65
CA LEU A 243 28.45 -17.86 -1.49
C LEU A 243 28.85 -18.71 -0.27
N THR A 244 28.13 -19.81 -0.01
CA THR A 244 28.39 -20.70 1.12
C THR A 244 29.78 -21.35 1.10
N ASP A 245 30.35 -21.61 -0.08
CA ASP A 245 31.72 -22.17 -0.23
C ASP A 245 32.80 -21.11 0.03
N GLN A 246 32.44 -19.83 -0.09
CA GLN A 246 33.34 -18.69 0.13
C GLN A 246 33.06 -17.95 1.44
N ASP A 247 32.02 -18.35 2.14
CA ASP A 247 31.60 -17.74 3.38
C ASP A 247 32.52 -18.21 4.52
N THR A 248 33.44 -17.33 4.89
CA THR A 248 34.39 -17.57 5.99
C THR A 248 33.80 -17.21 7.35
N THR A 249 32.54 -16.79 7.45
CA THR A 249 31.91 -16.53 8.76
C THR A 249 31.78 -17.81 9.58
N TYR A 250 31.65 -18.95 8.90
CA TYR A 250 31.71 -20.29 9.47
C TYR A 250 33.10 -20.91 9.28
N LEU A 251 34.14 -20.20 9.72
CA LEU A 251 35.45 -20.84 9.86
C LEU A 251 35.31 -22.03 10.82
N LYS A 252 35.34 -23.25 10.27
CA LYS A 252 35.55 -24.52 10.96
C LYS A 252 36.97 -24.61 11.55
N ASP A 253 37.52 -23.48 11.99
CA ASP A 253 38.69 -23.51 12.83
C ASP A 253 38.18 -23.96 14.19
N GLU A 254 38.56 -25.13 14.68
CA GLU A 254 38.25 -25.53 16.07
C GLU A 254 38.67 -24.44 17.09
N LYS A 255 39.64 -23.60 16.71
CA LYS A 255 40.10 -22.39 17.44
C LYS A 255 39.14 -21.20 17.44
N TYR A 256 38.34 -21.00 16.38
CA TYR A 256 37.36 -19.91 16.26
C TYR A 256 35.93 -20.42 16.10
N SER A 257 35.72 -21.72 16.26
CA SER A 257 34.42 -22.29 16.50
C SER A 257 33.83 -21.46 17.62
N ILE A 258 32.77 -20.75 17.30
CA ILE A 258 31.91 -20.18 18.30
C ILE A 258 31.35 -21.41 19.00
N GLN A 259 32.09 -21.95 19.97
CA GLN A 259 31.47 -22.48 21.18
C GLN A 259 30.39 -21.47 21.49
N GLU A 260 29.15 -21.91 21.60
CA GLU A 260 27.95 -21.12 21.88
C GLU A 260 28.10 -20.36 23.23
N ASN A 261 29.07 -19.48 23.27
CA ASN A 261 29.45 -18.65 24.38
C ASN A 261 28.77 -17.34 24.06
N ASN A 262 27.70 -17.09 24.83
CA ASN A 262 26.89 -15.89 24.95
C ASN A 262 27.73 -14.62 25.23
N PHE A 263 28.74 -14.29 24.40
CA PHE A 263 29.74 -13.29 24.73
C PHE A 263 29.72 -12.06 23.82
N LEU A 264 28.96 -12.05 22.72
CA LEU A 264 28.78 -10.84 21.91
C LEU A 264 27.48 -10.07 22.17
N PHE A 265 26.56 -10.65 22.94
CA PHE A 265 25.48 -9.90 23.59
C PHE A 265 25.34 -10.48 24.99
N PRO A 266 25.76 -9.78 26.06
CA PRO A 266 25.29 -10.18 27.37
C PRO A 266 23.77 -10.10 27.31
N LYS A 267 23.07 -11.24 27.41
CA LYS A 267 21.67 -11.24 27.79
C LYS A 267 21.64 -10.55 29.14
N SER A 268 21.34 -9.25 29.13
CA SER A 268 21.29 -8.48 30.35
C SER A 268 20.05 -8.98 31.10
N ASN A 269 20.25 -9.87 32.07
CA ASN A 269 19.27 -10.22 33.09
C ASN A 269 18.73 -8.99 33.86
N LYS A 270 19.22 -7.77 33.57
CA LYS A 270 18.65 -6.50 34.00
C LYS A 270 17.25 -6.26 33.44
N ASN A 271 16.95 -6.74 32.22
CA ASN A 271 15.63 -6.52 31.60
C ASN A 271 14.56 -7.39 32.24
N ASP A 272 14.86 -8.65 32.54
CA ASP A 272 13.91 -9.53 33.25
C ASP A 272 13.60 -9.01 34.65
N ASN A 273 14.59 -8.42 35.32
CA ASN A 273 14.39 -7.84 36.66
C ASN A 273 13.59 -6.53 36.62
N LEU A 274 13.80 -5.68 35.60
CA LEU A 274 12.98 -4.48 35.37
C LEU A 274 11.55 -4.85 34.97
N GLU A 275 11.37 -5.82 34.06
CA GLU A 275 10.05 -6.27 33.62
C GLU A 275 9.26 -6.88 34.78
N ASN A 276 9.91 -7.65 35.66
CA ASN A 276 9.30 -8.15 36.89
C ASN A 276 8.99 -7.03 37.88
N GLN A 277 9.85 -6.01 38.00
CA GLN A 277 9.58 -4.83 38.83
C GLN A 277 8.39 -4.01 38.30
N PHE A 278 8.28 -3.83 36.98
CA PHE A 278 7.16 -3.14 36.35
C PHE A 278 5.86 -3.95 36.47
N LYS A 279 5.89 -5.28 36.29
CA LYS A 279 4.72 -6.14 36.50
C LYS A 279 4.22 -6.06 37.95
N ASN A 280 5.13 -6.13 38.92
CA ASN A 280 4.77 -6.00 40.34
C ASN A 280 4.23 -4.59 40.69
N GLN A 281 4.75 -3.53 40.05
CA GLN A 281 4.18 -2.17 40.23
C GLN A 281 2.77 -2.05 39.67
N ILE A 282 2.50 -2.62 38.49
CA ILE A 282 1.18 -2.62 37.85
C ILE A 282 0.18 -3.42 38.69
N GLU A 283 0.59 -4.57 39.22
CA GLU A 283 -0.26 -5.42 40.06
C GLU A 283 -0.63 -4.72 41.37
N ASN A 284 0.35 -4.09 42.04
CA ASN A 284 0.10 -3.27 43.24
C ASN A 284 -0.80 -2.05 42.98
N GLN A 285 -0.73 -1.45 41.78
CA GLN A 285 -1.63 -0.35 41.40
C GLN A 285 -3.07 -0.86 41.22
N LYS A 286 -3.25 -2.00 40.55
CA LYS A 286 -4.57 -2.63 40.38
C LYS A 286 -5.20 -3.05 41.71
N GLU A 287 -4.41 -3.55 42.65
CA GLU A 287 -4.91 -3.88 43.99
C GLU A 287 -5.37 -2.63 44.74
N LYS A 288 -4.62 -1.53 44.68
CA LYS A 288 -5.01 -0.25 45.30
C LYS A 288 -6.28 0.35 44.66
N GLU A 289 -6.41 0.28 43.34
CA GLU A 289 -7.61 0.72 42.64
C GLU A 289 -8.83 -0.10 43.05
N LYS A 290 -8.66 -1.42 43.21
CA LYS A 290 -9.71 -2.32 43.67
C LYS A 290 -10.10 -2.06 45.13
N GLU A 291 -9.14 -1.80 46.01
CA GLU A 291 -9.40 -1.39 47.39
C GLU A 291 -10.14 -0.04 47.46
N GLU A 292 -9.76 0.93 46.62
CA GLU A 292 -10.48 2.21 46.51
C GLU A 292 -11.92 2.04 46.00
N GLU A 293 -12.15 1.16 45.03
CA GLU A 293 -13.50 0.85 44.54
C GLU A 293 -14.34 0.20 45.63
N GLU A 294 -13.79 -0.76 46.37
CA GLU A 294 -14.48 -1.37 47.52
C GLU A 294 -14.77 -0.35 48.63
N GLU A 295 -13.88 0.61 48.88
CA GLU A 295 -14.10 1.67 49.85
C GLU A 295 -15.18 2.67 49.38
N LYS A 296 -15.18 3.01 48.09
CA LYS A 296 -16.24 3.82 47.45
C LYS A 296 -17.59 3.10 47.54
N GLU A 297 -17.62 1.79 47.34
CA GLU A 297 -18.84 0.99 47.46
C GLU A 297 -19.32 0.91 48.93
N LYS A 298 -18.41 0.70 49.89
CA LYS A 298 -18.72 0.76 51.33
C LYS A 298 -19.27 2.13 51.74
N LYS A 299 -18.67 3.22 51.25
CA LYS A 299 -19.18 4.60 51.47
C LYS A 299 -20.55 4.81 50.84
N LYS A 300 -20.78 4.28 49.63
CA LYS A 300 -22.09 4.35 48.96
C LYS A 300 -23.17 3.57 49.72
N ILE A 301 -22.83 2.40 50.25
CA ILE A 301 -23.71 1.59 51.11
C ILE A 301 -24.00 2.35 52.40
N GLN A 302 -22.99 2.93 53.08
CA GLN A 302 -23.19 3.75 54.27
C GLN A 302 -24.08 4.98 54.00
N GLN A 303 -23.85 5.69 52.90
CA GLN A 303 -24.70 6.82 52.51
C GLN A 303 -26.14 6.37 52.24
N LYS A 304 -26.35 5.21 51.61
CA LYS A 304 -27.69 4.63 51.40
C LYS A 304 -28.36 4.27 52.73
N TYR A 305 -27.63 3.68 53.67
CA TYR A 305 -28.13 3.41 55.03
C TYR A 305 -28.51 4.70 55.76
N LEU A 306 -27.63 5.72 55.74
CA LEU A 306 -27.90 7.02 56.36
C LEU A 306 -29.07 7.75 55.70
N TYR A 307 -29.18 7.68 54.37
CA TYR A 307 -30.31 8.24 53.61
C TYR A 307 -31.64 7.59 53.99
N ASN A 308 -31.66 6.25 54.10
CA ASN A 308 -32.82 5.50 54.54
C ASN A 308 -33.17 5.79 56.01
N TYR A 309 -32.16 5.99 56.87
CA TYR A 309 -32.36 6.36 58.27
C TYR A 309 -32.94 7.78 58.44
N ARG A 310 -32.60 8.70 57.53
CA ARG A 310 -33.07 10.10 57.56
C ARG A 310 -34.48 10.30 57.01
N ARG A 311 -35.00 9.36 56.20
CA ARG A 311 -36.29 9.47 55.52
C ARG A 311 -37.48 8.89 56.31
N GLY A 312 -37.22 8.33 57.49
CA GLY A 312 -38.24 7.99 58.50
C GLY A 312 -38.90 6.62 58.33
N GLY A 313 -39.01 5.88 59.44
CA GLY A 313 -39.97 4.80 59.62
C GLY A 313 -39.38 3.46 60.07
N ASP A 314 -39.78 3.04 61.27
CA ASP A 314 -39.55 1.76 61.93
C ASP A 314 -39.72 0.52 61.02
N GLY A 315 -38.83 -0.49 61.14
CA GLY A 315 -39.06 -1.83 60.58
C GLY A 315 -37.82 -2.67 60.26
N ASN A 316 -37.49 -3.59 61.19
CA ASN A 316 -36.64 -4.79 61.02
C ASN A 316 -35.28 -4.68 60.30
N LEU A 317 -34.21 -4.48 61.08
CA LEU A 317 -32.84 -4.80 60.69
C LEU A 317 -32.53 -6.27 61.01
N GLU A 318 -32.73 -7.18 60.05
CA GLU A 318 -31.95 -8.42 60.05
C GLU A 318 -30.47 -8.06 59.83
N LYS A 319 -29.67 -8.28 60.87
CA LYS A 319 -28.21 -8.14 60.80
C LYS A 319 -27.68 -9.16 59.78
N PRO A 320 -26.77 -8.79 58.86
CA PRO A 320 -26.13 -9.78 58.01
C PRO A 320 -25.32 -10.75 58.88
N SER A 321 -25.74 -12.01 58.83
CA SER A 321 -25.05 -13.16 59.42
C SER A 321 -23.61 -13.21 58.91
N LYS A 322 -22.64 -13.11 59.83
CA LYS A 322 -21.25 -13.49 59.57
C LYS A 322 -21.22 -15.01 59.31
N ARG A 323 -21.27 -15.43 58.05
CA ARG A 323 -20.83 -16.78 57.69
C ARG A 323 -19.30 -16.81 57.76
N LYS A 324 -18.80 -17.51 58.78
CA LYS A 324 -17.46 -18.07 58.81
C LYS A 324 -17.48 -19.33 57.93
N ASN A 325 -16.73 -19.29 56.83
CA ASN A 325 -15.74 -20.28 56.40
C ASN A 325 -15.31 -19.96 54.97
#